data_AF-A0A822FYZ4-F1
#
_entry.id   AF-A0A822FYZ4-F1
#
_cell.length_a   1.000
_cell.length_b   1.000
_cell.length_c   1.000
_cell.angle_alpha   90.00
_cell.angle_beta   90.00
_cell.angle_gamma   90.00
#
_symmetry.space_group_name_H-M   'P 1'
#
loop_
_entity.id
_entity.type
_entity.pdbx_description
1 polymer ?
#
loop_
_entity_poly.entity_id
_entity_poly.type
_entity_poly.pdbx_seq_one_letter_code
_entity_poly.pdbx_strand_id
1 'polypeptide(L)'
;LLRSVSIKVVRYLYIVGTCNVQFALNPLCVEYYIIKVTSGLSRSSTFVSKATGYPLGYITAKLALGMSLVTLKNSITNQTCAWFEPSLDYVTIKVPKLEIKNFIRRSDGSEISIKTTSEVISIGKS
;
A
#
# COMPACT_ATOMS: atom_id res chain seq x y z
N LEU A 1 15.55 9.35 -1.40
CA LEU A 1 16.14 8.43 -0.40
C LEU A 1 15.32 7.15 -0.23
N LEU A 2 14.14 7.20 0.42
CA LEU A 2 13.35 5.99 0.77
C LEU A 2 12.97 5.11 -0.42
N ARG A 3 12.61 5.72 -1.57
CA ARG A 3 12.33 5.00 -2.83
C ARG A 3 13.46 4.03 -3.22
N SER A 4 14.70 4.52 -3.21
CA SER A 4 15.88 3.71 -3.58
C SER A 4 16.11 2.57 -2.59
N VAL A 5 15.83 2.80 -1.30
CA VAL A 5 15.92 1.78 -0.25
C VAL A 5 14.87 0.70 -0.47
N SER A 6 13.61 1.07 -0.73
CA SER A 6 12.54 0.12 -1.05
C SER A 6 12.94 -0.80 -2.21
N ILE A 7 13.48 -0.24 -3.30
CA ILE A 7 13.92 -1.03 -4.46
C ILE A 7 15.06 -1.99 -4.08
N LYS A 8 16.05 -1.54 -3.28
CA LYS A 8 17.16 -2.40 -2.82
C LYS A 8 16.65 -3.57 -1.97
N VAL A 9 15.75 -3.30 -1.03
CA VAL A 9 15.19 -4.32 -0.13
C VAL A 9 14.39 -5.36 -0.91
N VAL A 10 13.54 -4.93 -1.83
CA VAL A 10 12.71 -5.82 -2.65
C VAL A 10 13.56 -6.71 -3.55
N ARG A 11 14.62 -6.16 -4.14
CA ARG A 11 15.59 -6.92 -4.93
C ARG A 11 16.37 -7.93 -4.09
N TYR A 12 16.83 -7.51 -2.91
CA TYR A 12 17.56 -8.38 -1.99
C TYR A 12 16.72 -9.57 -1.50
N LEU A 13 15.42 -9.36 -1.29
CA LEU A 13 14.47 -10.40 -0.88
C LEU A 13 13.90 -11.22 -2.06
N TYR A 14 14.34 -10.96 -3.30
CA TYR A 14 13.87 -11.64 -4.51
C TYR A 14 12.34 -11.67 -4.67
N ILE A 15 11.66 -10.60 -4.24
CA ILE A 15 10.19 -10.54 -4.29
C ILE A 15 9.74 -10.31 -5.74
N VAL A 16 8.94 -11.24 -6.27
CA VAL A 16 8.27 -11.11 -7.56
C VAL A 16 6.80 -10.79 -7.33
N GLY A 17 6.33 -9.64 -7.82
CA GLY A 17 4.97 -9.15 -7.61
C GLY A 17 4.93 -7.88 -6.76
N THR A 18 3.83 -7.69 -6.02
CA THR A 18 3.64 -6.53 -5.14
C THR A 18 4.19 -6.78 -3.74
N CYS A 19 4.63 -5.71 -3.09
CA CYS A 19 5.02 -5.70 -1.69
C CYS A 19 4.75 -4.34 -1.05
N ASN A 20 4.80 -4.30 0.28
CA ASN A 20 4.67 -3.10 1.09
C ASN A 20 5.87 -3.00 2.03
N VAL A 21 6.61 -1.89 1.97
CA VAL A 21 7.75 -1.59 2.84
C VAL A 21 7.36 -0.42 3.75
N GLN A 22 7.46 -0.64 5.06
CA GLN A 22 7.12 0.36 6.08
C GLN A 22 8.39 0.92 6.70
N PHE A 23 8.42 2.24 6.85
CA PHE A 23 9.55 2.99 7.39
C PHE A 23 9.12 3.84 8.59
N ALA A 24 10.03 4.02 9.54
CA ALA A 24 10.01 5.13 10.48
C ALA A 24 11.04 6.15 10.00
N LEU A 25 10.65 7.40 9.79
CA LEU A 25 11.55 8.49 9.41
C LEU A 25 11.57 9.52 10.54
N ASN A 26 12.76 9.95 10.95
CA ASN A 26 12.90 11.03 11.93
C ASN A 26 12.41 12.35 11.30
N PRO A 27 11.51 13.12 11.94
CA PRO A 27 11.04 14.38 11.37
C PRO A 27 12.08 15.51 11.41
N LEU A 28 13.11 15.39 12.26
CA LEU A 28 14.13 16.42 12.48
C LEU A 28 15.44 16.15 11.72
N CYS A 29 15.65 14.92 11.25
CA CYS A 29 16.84 14.54 10.50
C CYS A 29 16.54 13.45 9.45
N VAL A 30 17.53 13.07 8.65
CA VAL A 30 17.35 12.13 7.53
C VAL A 30 17.48 10.65 7.96
N GLU A 31 17.53 10.39 9.27
CA GLU A 31 17.61 9.03 9.82
C GLU A 31 16.28 8.28 9.61
N TYR A 32 16.37 7.05 9.12
CA TYR A 32 15.22 6.20 8.90
C TYR A 32 15.50 4.75 9.30
N TYR A 33 14.46 4.05 9.68
CA TYR A 33 14.47 2.63 10.02
C TYR A 33 13.42 1.89 9.19
N ILE A 34 13.73 0.65 8.81
CA ILE A 34 12.75 -0.25 8.18
C ILE A 34 12.02 -0.98 9.30
N ILE A 35 10.71 -0.81 9.36
CA ILE A 35 9.87 -1.45 10.38
C ILE A 35 9.53 -2.87 9.93
N LYS A 36 9.02 -3.00 8.70
CA LYS A 36 8.52 -4.27 8.16
C LYS A 36 8.48 -4.26 6.64
N VAL A 37 8.68 -5.44 6.06
CA VAL A 37 8.38 -5.74 4.66
C VAL A 37 7.28 -6.81 4.63
N THR A 38 6.23 -6.58 3.85
CA THR A 38 5.17 -7.55 3.60
C THR A 38 5.12 -7.86 2.10
N SER A 39 5.35 -9.11 1.72
CA SER A 39 5.15 -9.57 0.35
C SER A 39 3.67 -9.88 0.09
N GLY A 40 3.21 -9.64 -1.14
CA GLY A 40 1.83 -9.88 -1.55
C GLY A 40 0.88 -8.72 -1.31
N LEU A 41 -0.40 -8.96 -1.61
CA LEU A 41 -1.46 -7.96 -1.50
C LEU A 41 -1.80 -7.69 -0.03
N SER A 42 -2.00 -6.42 0.29
CA SER A 42 -2.37 -5.93 1.61
C SER A 42 -3.53 -4.95 1.51
N ARG A 43 -4.15 -4.61 2.65
CA ARG A 43 -5.18 -3.55 2.69
C ARG A 43 -4.66 -2.23 2.12
N SER A 44 -3.38 -1.92 2.35
CA SER A 44 -2.72 -0.75 1.78
C SER A 44 -2.56 -0.84 0.26
N SER A 45 -2.26 -2.00 -0.32
CA SER A 45 -2.18 -2.13 -1.79
C SER A 45 -3.56 -1.98 -2.44
N THR A 46 -4.63 -2.45 -1.79
CA THR A 46 -6.00 -2.22 -2.28
C THR A 46 -6.35 -0.73 -2.26
N PHE A 47 -5.97 -0.02 -1.18
CA PHE A 47 -6.11 1.42 -1.11
C PHE A 47 -5.34 2.13 -2.23
N VAL A 48 -4.06 1.82 -2.40
CA VAL A 48 -3.21 2.42 -3.44
C VAL A 48 -3.74 2.12 -4.84
N SER A 49 -4.24 0.91 -5.09
CA SER A 49 -4.82 0.56 -6.41
C SER A 49 -6.03 1.41 -6.75
N LYS A 50 -6.88 1.71 -5.75
CA LYS A 50 -8.03 2.60 -5.92
C LYS A 50 -7.60 4.06 -6.06
N ALA A 51 -6.65 4.50 -5.24
CA ALA A 51 -6.16 5.87 -5.21
C ALA A 51 -5.38 6.26 -6.47
N THR A 52 -4.73 5.30 -7.14
CA THR A 52 -3.92 5.56 -8.34
C THR A 52 -4.60 5.10 -9.63
N GLY A 53 -5.62 4.25 -9.51
CA GLY A 53 -6.18 3.50 -10.63
C GLY A 53 -5.26 2.39 -11.16
N TYR A 54 -4.04 2.24 -10.63
CA TYR A 54 -3.11 1.19 -11.04
C TYR A 54 -3.52 -0.17 -10.43
N PRO A 55 -3.91 -1.18 -11.22
CA PRO A 55 -4.49 -2.41 -10.68
C PRO A 55 -3.41 -3.37 -10.15
N LEU A 56 -2.88 -3.13 -8.94
CA LEU A 56 -1.76 -3.90 -8.38
C LEU A 56 -2.04 -5.40 -8.30
N GLY A 57 -3.27 -5.81 -7.97
CA GLY A 57 -3.65 -7.22 -7.93
C GLY A 57 -3.59 -7.91 -9.30
N TYR A 58 -4.11 -7.25 -10.34
CA TYR A 58 -4.05 -7.75 -11.71
C TYR A 58 -2.60 -7.86 -12.19
N ILE A 59 -1.81 -6.79 -11.99
CA ILE A 59 -0.40 -6.78 -12.38
C ILE A 59 0.39 -7.86 -11.63
N THR A 60 0.16 -8.03 -10.33
CA THR A 60 0.82 -9.08 -9.53
C THR A 60 0.50 -10.47 -10.07
N ALA A 61 -0.75 -10.74 -10.40
CA ALA A 61 -1.15 -12.03 -10.98
C ALA A 61 -0.46 -12.28 -12.33
N LYS A 62 -0.35 -11.25 -13.18
CA LYS A 62 0.35 -11.36 -14.47
C LYS A 62 1.86 -11.54 -14.32
N LEU A 63 2.47 -10.84 -13.37
CA LEU A 63 3.89 -11.03 -13.01
C LEU A 63 4.15 -12.46 -12.51
N ALA A 64 3.24 -13.03 -11.72
CA ALA A 64 3.34 -14.41 -11.25
C ALA A 64 3.26 -15.45 -12.39
N LEU A 65 2.63 -15.09 -13.52
CA LEU A 65 2.62 -15.89 -14.75
C LEU A 65 3.87 -15.66 -15.63
N GLY A 66 4.87 -14.93 -15.15
CA GLY A 66 6.11 -14.65 -15.87
C GLY A 66 6.02 -13.51 -16.88
N MET A 67 4.92 -12.75 -16.91
CA MET A 67 4.80 -11.59 -17.80
C MET A 67 5.63 -10.41 -17.27
N SER A 68 6.23 -9.63 -18.18
CA SER A 68 7.01 -8.43 -17.83
C SER A 68 6.12 -7.19 -17.74
N LEU A 69 6.43 -6.27 -16.81
CA LEU A 69 5.75 -4.97 -16.68
C LEU A 69 5.70 -4.18 -17.99
N VAL A 70 6.73 -4.30 -18.83
CA VAL A 70 6.83 -3.59 -20.12
C VAL A 70 5.81 -4.12 -21.14
N THR A 71 5.47 -5.41 -21.06
CA THR A 71 4.51 -6.05 -21.98
C THR A 71 3.06 -5.81 -21.58
N LEU A 72 2.81 -5.53 -20.29
CA LEU A 72 1.48 -5.29 -19.78
C LEU A 72 1.01 -3.89 -20.17
N LYS A 73 -0.18 -3.80 -20.78
CA LYS A 73 -0.80 -2.50 -21.10
C LYS A 73 -1.42 -1.87 -19.86
N ASN A 74 -1.33 -0.55 -19.76
CA ASN A 74 -2.04 0.23 -18.77
C ASN A 74 -3.55 0.22 -19.10
N SER A 75 -4.35 -0.36 -18.21
CA SER A 75 -5.79 -0.52 -18.41
C SER A 75 -6.59 0.79 -18.42
N ILE A 76 -6.01 1.88 -17.90
CA ILE A 76 -6.69 3.19 -17.86
C ILE A 76 -6.47 3.94 -19.17
N THR A 77 -5.20 4.11 -19.56
CA THR A 77 -4.85 4.91 -20.74
C THR A 77 -4.92 4.10 -22.03
N ASN A 78 -4.80 2.77 -21.97
CA ASN A 78 -4.70 1.83 -23.09
C ASN A 78 -3.61 2.11 -24.14
N GLN A 79 -2.83 3.17 -23.95
CA GLN A 79 -1.75 3.62 -24.82
C GLN A 79 -0.37 3.32 -24.23
N THR A 80 -0.24 3.38 -22.90
CA THR A 80 1.04 3.18 -22.20
C THR A 80 1.16 1.76 -21.65
N CYS A 81 2.37 1.36 -21.25
CA CYS A 81 2.60 0.11 -20.53
C CYS A 81 2.39 0.27 -19.02
N ALA A 82 2.37 -0.84 -18.28
CA ALA A 82 2.26 -0.86 -16.83
C ALA A 82 3.58 -0.49 -16.13
N TRP A 83 4.68 -0.35 -16.86
CA TRP A 83 5.97 0.06 -16.30
C TRP A 83 6.08 1.59 -16.15
N PHE A 84 5.38 2.14 -15.15
CA PHE A 84 5.44 3.56 -14.81
C PHE A 84 5.14 3.79 -13.33
N GLU A 85 5.46 4.98 -12.82
CA GLU A 85 5.04 5.45 -11.50
C GLU A 85 3.84 6.41 -11.68
N PRO A 86 2.65 6.09 -11.14
CA PRO A 86 1.49 6.96 -11.26
C PRO A 86 1.71 8.34 -10.64
N SER A 87 1.27 9.39 -11.33
CA SER A 87 1.21 10.77 -10.83
C SER A 87 -0.25 11.15 -10.58
N LEU A 88 -0.53 11.78 -9.44
CA LEU A 88 -1.88 12.15 -9.02
C LEU A 88 -2.05 13.66 -8.98
N ASP A 89 -3.15 14.17 -9.51
CA ASP A 89 -3.57 15.58 -9.48
C ASP A 89 -4.66 15.84 -8.42
N TYR A 90 -4.79 14.93 -7.44
CA TYR A 90 -5.75 14.95 -6.35
C TYR A 90 -5.15 14.32 -5.08
N VAL A 91 -5.77 14.58 -3.94
CA VAL A 91 -5.45 13.97 -2.64
C VAL A 91 -6.47 12.88 -2.34
N THR A 92 -5.99 11.73 -1.88
CA THR A 92 -6.85 10.64 -1.39
C THR A 92 -6.66 10.47 0.11
N ILE A 93 -7.76 10.45 0.86
CA ILE A 93 -7.76 10.27 2.32
C ILE A 93 -8.36 8.91 2.65
N LYS A 94 -7.70 8.19 3.56
CA LYS A 94 -8.16 6.92 4.11
C LYS A 94 -8.45 7.09 5.59
N VAL A 95 -9.69 6.85 6.00
CA VAL A 95 -10.11 6.95 7.41
C VAL A 95 -10.61 5.59 7.89
N PRO A 96 -10.07 5.04 8.99
CA PRO A 96 -10.62 3.83 9.58
C PRO A 96 -11.98 4.11 10.22
N LYS A 97 -12.94 3.22 10.00
CA LYS A 97 -14.20 3.20 10.74
C LYS A 97 -14.01 2.41 12.03
N LEU A 98 -14.23 3.09 13.14
CA LEU A 98 -14.19 2.53 14.48
C LEU A 98 -15.61 2.22 14.94
N GLU A 99 -15.86 0.98 15.36
CA GLU A 99 -17.12 0.60 16.00
C GLU A 99 -16.95 0.53 17.51
N ILE A 100 -17.47 1.55 18.19
CA ILE A 100 -17.36 1.73 19.65
C ILE A 100 -18.47 0.96 20.40
N LYS A 101 -19.45 0.37 19.70
CA LYS A 101 -20.65 -0.20 20.35
C LYS A 101 -20.48 -1.59 20.96
N ASN A 102 -19.40 -2.31 20.64
CA ASN A 102 -19.18 -3.70 21.08
C ASN A 102 -18.13 -3.85 22.19
N PHE A 103 -17.92 -2.83 23.03
CA PHE A 103 -16.99 -2.93 24.16
C PHE A 103 -17.62 -3.74 25.30
N ILE A 104 -17.36 -5.05 25.32
CA ILE A 104 -17.42 -5.83 26.56
C ILE A 104 -16.21 -5.39 27.38
N ARG A 105 -16.44 -4.67 28.47
CA ARG A 105 -15.41 -4.36 29.48
C ARG A 105 -14.86 -5.70 30.00
N ARG A 106 -13.67 -6.11 29.55
CA ARG A 106 -12.97 -7.23 30.18
C ARG A 106 -12.57 -6.78 31.59
N SER A 107 -12.95 -7.57 32.58
CA SER A 107 -12.77 -7.30 34.01
C SER A 107 -11.32 -7.49 34.49
N ASP A 108 -10.38 -7.83 33.60
CA ASP A 108 -9.02 -8.26 33.93
C ASP A 108 -7.94 -7.17 33.78
N GLY A 109 -8.31 -5.91 33.47
CA GLY A 109 -7.34 -4.81 33.39
C GLY A 109 -6.36 -4.88 32.21
N SER A 110 -6.59 -5.78 31.25
CA SER A 110 -5.79 -5.89 30.03
C SER A 110 -6.18 -4.84 28.97
N GLU A 111 -5.21 -4.40 28.15
CA GLU A 111 -5.31 -3.28 27.21
C GLU A 111 -6.59 -3.29 26.34
N ILE A 112 -7.21 -2.11 26.19
CA ILE A 112 -8.34 -1.90 25.29
C ILE A 112 -7.85 -2.01 23.84
N SER A 113 -8.01 -3.18 23.23
CA SER A 113 -7.72 -3.35 21.80
C SER A 113 -8.83 -2.72 20.95
N ILE A 114 -8.56 -1.53 20.41
CA ILE A 114 -9.42 -0.88 19.43
C ILE A 114 -9.33 -1.68 18.12
N LYS A 115 -10.44 -2.28 17.69
CA LYS A 115 -10.52 -2.98 16.39
C LYS A 115 -11.24 -2.11 15.37
N THR A 116 -10.55 -1.82 14.28
CA THR A 116 -11.13 -1.19 13.08
C THR A 116 -11.95 -2.23 12.31
N THR A 117 -13.22 -1.96 12.04
CA THR A 117 -14.10 -2.90 11.31
C THR A 117 -14.10 -2.68 9.80
N SER A 118 -14.00 -1.43 9.37
CA SER A 118 -13.89 -1.08 7.95
C SER A 118 -13.10 0.22 7.75
N GLU A 119 -12.95 0.65 6.50
CA GLU A 119 -12.20 1.85 6.12
C GLU A 119 -12.95 2.58 5.01
N VAL A 120 -12.99 3.91 5.07
CA VAL A 120 -13.58 4.78 4.05
C VAL A 120 -12.47 5.49 3.29
N ILE A 121 -12.67 5.67 1.99
CA ILE A 121 -11.74 6.34 1.08
C ILE A 121 -12.47 7.52 0.43
N SER A 122 -11.87 8.71 0.47
CA SER A 122 -12.34 9.91 -0.24
C SER A 122 -11.25 10.47 -1.14
N ILE A 123 -11.66 11.13 -2.24
CA ILE A 123 -10.77 11.77 -3.22
C ILE A 123 -11.21 13.24 -3.37
N GLY A 124 -10.27 14.19 -3.33
CA GLY A 124 -10.55 15.62 -3.48
C GLY A 124 -9.36 16.40 -4.03
N LYS A 125 -9.62 17.58 -4.59
CA LYS A 125 -8.57 18.48 -5.12
C LYS A 125 -8.14 19.58 -4.13
N SER A 126 -8.99 19.90 -3.15
CA SER A 126 -8.79 20.89 -2.08
C SER A 126 -9.87 20.72 -1.03
#